data_AF-A0A7G6X1A6-F1
#
_entry.id   AF-A0A7G6X1A6-F1
#
_cell.length_a   1.000
_cell.length_b   1.000
_cell.length_c   1.000
_cell.angle_alpha   90.00
_cell.angle_beta   90.00
_cell.angle_gamma   90.00
#
_symmetry.space_group_name_H-M   'P 1'
#
loop_
_entity.id
_entity.type
_entity.pdbx_description
1 polymer ?
#
loop_
_entity_poly.entity_id
_entity_poly.type
_entity_poly.pdbx_seq_one_letter_code
_entity_poly.pdbx_strand_id
1 'polypeptide(L)'
;MNVRKLVCTALTGSVLLVSGLAATTVQAAAAPAPTTPAAAPATVSDNWEFVGYYYWESDCHTAGQGMVTRHEVSKYRCDDGSWVPGDDYELEVVWNR
;
A
#
# COMPACT_ATOMS: atom_id res chain seq x y z
N MET A 1 16.76 -3.59 -13.54
CA MET A 1 18.15 -3.39 -13.11
C MET A 1 18.47 -1.91 -13.31
N ASN A 2 18.35 -1.03 -12.31
CA ASN A 2 19.40 -0.59 -11.37
C ASN A 2 19.28 0.95 -11.35
N VAL A 3 19.48 1.76 -10.32
CA VAL A 3 19.86 1.63 -8.91
C VAL A 3 19.52 3.01 -8.31
N ARG A 4 18.82 3.05 -7.17
CA ARG A 4 18.59 4.27 -6.37
C ARG A 4 19.88 4.63 -5.61
N LYS A 5 20.35 5.87 -5.75
CA LYS A 5 21.47 6.53 -5.04
C LYS A 5 21.15 8.03 -5.06
N LEU A 6 21.27 8.86 -4.03
CA LEU A 6 22.16 8.85 -2.88
C LEU A 6 21.57 9.75 -1.76
N VAL A 7 21.83 9.32 -0.53
CA VAL A 7 21.63 10.01 0.75
C VAL A 7 22.55 11.24 0.82
N CYS A 8 22.04 12.38 1.29
CA CYS A 8 22.86 13.54 1.67
C CYS A 8 22.90 13.73 3.19
N THR A 9 24.14 13.63 3.66
CA THR A 9 24.70 13.60 5.01
C THR A 9 24.44 14.87 5.83
N ALA A 10 24.24 14.66 7.13
CA ALA A 10 24.11 15.67 8.17
C ALA A 10 25.40 16.48 8.38
N LEU A 11 25.23 17.77 8.71
CA LEU A 11 26.27 18.63 9.29
C LEU A 11 25.91 18.93 10.74
N THR A 12 26.65 18.27 11.62
CA THR A 12 26.73 18.48 13.07
C THR A 12 27.43 19.80 13.38
N GLY A 13 26.79 20.67 14.16
CA GLY A 13 27.41 21.84 14.80
C GLY A 13 27.63 21.57 16.30
N SER A 14 28.89 21.63 16.73
CA SER A 14 29.32 21.64 18.14
C SER A 14 29.33 23.09 18.66
N VAL A 15 29.12 23.43 19.94
CA VAL A 15 30.12 23.37 21.03
C VAL A 15 29.50 23.93 22.34
N LEU A 16 29.72 23.18 23.45
CA LEU A 16 29.96 23.51 24.89
C LEU A 16 29.15 24.60 25.63
N LEU A 17 28.68 24.26 26.85
CA LEU A 17 29.18 24.82 28.13
C LEU A 17 28.43 24.29 29.38
N VAL A 18 29.14 24.36 30.51
CA VAL A 18 28.73 24.31 31.93
C VAL A 18 28.87 22.97 32.67
N SER A 19 29.90 22.99 33.52
CA SER A 19 30.27 22.12 34.63
C SER A 19 29.25 22.08 35.77
N GLY A 20 28.98 20.88 36.29
CA GLY A 20 28.34 20.66 37.59
C GLY A 20 28.61 19.23 38.06
N LEU A 21 29.43 19.07 39.10
CA LEU A 21 29.56 17.81 39.83
C LEU A 21 28.27 17.55 40.61
N ALA A 22 27.53 16.51 40.25
CA ALA A 22 26.48 15.94 41.08
C ALA A 22 26.54 14.42 40.99
N ALA A 23 26.50 13.78 42.15
CA ALA A 23 26.75 12.36 42.36
C ALA A 23 25.84 11.47 41.50
N THR A 24 26.44 10.47 40.85
CA THR A 24 25.74 9.47 40.04
C THR A 24 25.08 8.41 40.93
N THR A 25 23.79 8.57 41.23
CA THR A 25 22.96 7.42 41.62
C THR A 25 22.54 6.71 40.35
N VAL A 26 23.27 5.66 39.97
CA VAL A 26 22.93 4.81 38.84
C VAL A 26 21.67 4.03 39.20
N GLN A 27 20.50 4.53 38.84
CA GLN A 27 19.27 3.74 38.81
C GLN A 27 19.38 2.81 37.59
N ALA A 28 19.40 1.51 37.84
CA ALA A 28 19.30 0.51 36.78
C ALA A 28 18.00 0.77 36.01
N ALA A 29 18.12 1.21 34.76
CA ALA A 29 16.99 1.34 33.86
C ALA A 29 16.41 -0.05 33.61
N ALA A 30 15.11 -0.22 33.88
CA ALA A 30 14.40 -1.43 33.48
C ALA A 30 14.54 -1.60 31.96
N ALA A 31 14.96 -2.79 31.53
CA ALA A 31 15.07 -3.09 30.12
C ALA A 31 13.71 -2.88 29.43
N PRO A 32 13.66 -2.23 28.26
CA PRO A 32 12.42 -2.09 27.52
C PRO A 32 11.87 -3.47 27.20
N ALA A 33 10.58 -3.68 27.49
CA ALA A 33 9.90 -4.91 27.12
C ALA A 33 10.04 -5.13 25.60
N PRO A 34 10.28 -6.37 25.13
CA PRO A 34 10.36 -6.65 23.71
C PRO A 34 9.00 -6.33 23.08
N THR A 35 8.98 -5.30 22.24
CA THR A 35 7.80 -4.96 21.44
C THR A 35 7.63 -6.05 20.38
N THR A 36 6.68 -6.95 20.57
CA THR A 36 6.29 -7.90 19.52
C THR A 36 5.80 -7.10 18.31
N PRO A 37 6.40 -7.26 17.12
CA PRO A 37 5.91 -6.61 15.92
C PRO A 37 4.45 -7.02 15.69
N ALA A 38 3.56 -6.03 15.56
CA ALA A 38 2.20 -6.30 15.16
C ALA A 38 2.23 -7.06 13.83
N ALA A 39 1.54 -8.20 13.78
CA ALA A 39 1.40 -8.97 12.55
C ALA A 39 0.82 -8.03 11.48
N ALA A 40 1.56 -7.86 10.38
CA ALA A 40 1.06 -7.11 9.24
C ALA A 40 -0.25 -7.77 8.77
N PRO A 41 -1.30 -6.99 8.45
CA PRO A 41 -2.54 -7.57 7.93
C PRO A 41 -2.19 -8.36 6.67
N ALA A 42 -2.66 -9.60 6.61
CA ALA A 42 -2.51 -10.42 5.42
C ALA A 42 -3.21 -9.70 4.27
N THR A 43 -2.47 -9.35 3.23
CA THR A 43 -3.05 -8.88 1.97
C THR A 43 -3.78 -10.05 1.35
N VAL A 44 -5.11 -10.06 1.49
CA VAL A 44 -5.98 -10.96 0.71
C VAL A 44 -5.82 -10.52 -0.74
N SER A 45 -5.05 -11.28 -1.51
CA SER A 45 -5.02 -11.10 -2.96
C SER A 45 -6.36 -11.57 -3.49
N ASP A 46 -7.20 -10.62 -3.87
CA ASP A 46 -8.41 -10.92 -4.63
C ASP A 46 -8.02 -11.62 -5.93
N ASN A 47 -8.71 -12.72 -6.25
CA ASN A 47 -8.50 -13.47 -7.49
C ASN A 47 -9.25 -12.75 -8.62
N TRP A 48 -8.73 -11.59 -9.03
CA TRP A 48 -9.27 -10.84 -10.15
C TRP A 48 -9.01 -11.59 -11.46
N GLU A 49 -10.04 -11.70 -12.28
CA GLU A 49 -10.01 -12.35 -13.58
C GLU A 49 -10.53 -11.37 -14.64
N PHE A 50 -9.78 -11.23 -15.73
CA PHE A 50 -10.13 -10.38 -16.86
C PHE A 50 -11.30 -10.97 -17.66
N VAL A 51 -12.27 -10.13 -18.02
CA VAL A 51 -13.47 -10.51 -18.76
C VAL A 51 -13.46 -9.94 -20.18
N GLY A 52 -13.08 -8.68 -20.35
CA GLY A 52 -13.12 -8.02 -21.66
C GLY A 52 -12.79 -6.53 -21.65
N TYR A 53 -12.64 -5.98 -22.85
CA TYR A 53 -12.37 -4.58 -23.11
C TYR A 53 -13.66 -3.81 -23.45
N TYR A 54 -13.72 -2.55 -23.03
CA TYR A 54 -14.81 -1.62 -23.33
C TYR A 54 -14.23 -0.28 -23.75
N TYR A 55 -14.77 0.29 -24.83
CA TYR A 55 -14.33 1.61 -25.29
C TYR A 55 -14.74 2.73 -24.32
N TRP A 56 -15.90 2.60 -23.66
CA TRP A 56 -16.41 3.57 -22.70
C TRP A 56 -16.42 3.02 -21.28
N GLU A 57 -15.97 3.82 -20.30
CA GLU A 57 -16.02 3.48 -18.87
C GLU A 57 -17.44 3.11 -18.42
N SER A 58 -18.44 3.85 -18.93
CA SER A 58 -19.85 3.61 -18.62
C SER A 58 -20.32 2.22 -19.06
N ASP A 59 -19.82 1.72 -20.19
CA ASP A 59 -20.20 0.41 -20.71
C ASP A 59 -19.54 -0.69 -19.88
N CYS A 60 -18.28 -0.48 -19.47
CA CYS A 60 -17.60 -1.38 -18.53
C CYS A 60 -18.37 -1.49 -17.21
N HIS A 61 -18.74 -0.35 -16.60
CA HIS A 61 -19.51 -0.35 -15.36
C HIS A 61 -20.89 -0.96 -15.52
N THR A 62 -21.58 -0.68 -16.63
CA THR A 62 -22.90 -1.26 -16.91
C THR A 62 -22.80 -2.79 -17.01
N ALA A 63 -21.80 -3.32 -17.71
CA ALA A 63 -21.58 -4.74 -17.83
C ALA A 63 -21.24 -5.40 -16.48
N GLY A 64 -20.27 -4.84 -15.75
CA GLY A 64 -19.84 -5.34 -14.44
C GLY A 64 -20.96 -5.29 -13.39
N GLN A 65 -21.72 -4.21 -13.35
CA GLN A 65 -22.90 -4.10 -12.49
C GLN A 65 -23.97 -5.12 -12.87
N GLY A 66 -24.18 -5.37 -14.16
CA GLY A 66 -25.06 -6.43 -14.64
C GLY A 66 -24.67 -7.81 -14.11
N MET A 67 -23.37 -8.13 -14.09
CA MET A 67 -22.86 -9.40 -13.54
C MET A 67 -23.09 -9.50 -12.02
N VAL A 68 -22.90 -8.40 -11.28
CA VAL A 68 -23.20 -8.34 -9.84
C VAL A 68 -24.69 -8.53 -9.57
N THR A 69 -25.55 -7.85 -10.33
CA THR A 69 -27.02 -7.97 -10.20
C THR A 69 -27.51 -9.39 -10.51
N ARG A 70 -26.85 -10.10 -11.44
CA ARG A 70 -27.13 -11.51 -11.75
C ARG A 70 -26.48 -12.49 -10.77
N HIS A 71 -25.76 -11.99 -9.76
CA HIS A 71 -25.01 -12.81 -8.80
C HIS A 71 -23.98 -13.76 -9.45
N GLU A 72 -23.43 -13.38 -10.61
CA GLU A 72 -22.36 -14.13 -11.28
C GLU A 72 -21.00 -13.89 -10.61
N VAL A 73 -20.79 -12.65 -10.13
CA VAL A 73 -19.54 -12.17 -9.54
C VAL A 73 -19.81 -11.52 -8.19
N SER A 74 -18.81 -11.53 -7.31
CA SER A 74 -18.85 -10.92 -5.98
C SER A 74 -18.51 -9.43 -6.04
N LYS A 75 -17.63 -9.06 -6.97
CA LYS A 75 -17.20 -7.69 -7.25
C LYS A 75 -16.62 -7.60 -8.65
N TYR A 76 -16.60 -6.38 -9.16
CA TYR A 76 -16.00 -6.02 -10.44
C TYR A 76 -15.19 -4.73 -10.27
N ARG A 77 -14.26 -4.48 -11.18
CA ARG A 77 -13.60 -3.18 -11.39
C ARG A 77 -13.41 -2.91 -12.87
N CYS A 78 -13.30 -1.64 -13.20
CA CYS A 78 -12.99 -1.14 -14.54
C CYS A 78 -11.66 -0.41 -14.42
N ASP A 79 -10.60 -1.02 -14.95
CA ASP A 79 -9.26 -0.44 -14.94
C ASP A 79 -9.00 0.23 -16.31
N ASP A 80 -8.31 1.38 -16.31
CA ASP A 80 -7.88 2.03 -17.55
C ASP A 80 -6.63 1.29 -18.05
N GLY A 81 -6.82 0.40 -19.03
CA GLY A 81 -5.77 -0.49 -19.55
C GLY A 81 -4.89 0.17 -20.60
N SER A 82 -5.28 1.34 -21.11
CA SER A 82 -4.55 2.01 -22.18
C SER A 82 -3.37 2.84 -21.68
N TRP A 83 -2.36 2.93 -22.55
CA TRP A 83 -1.28 3.89 -22.39
C TRP A 83 -1.78 5.35 -22.48
N VAL A 84 -2.88 5.59 -23.21
CA VAL A 84 -3.57 6.88 -23.25
C VAL A 84 -4.82 6.78 -22.38
N PRO A 85 -4.95 7.60 -21.32
CA PRO A 85 -6.14 7.54 -20.48
C PRO A 85 -7.44 7.75 -21.28
N GLY A 86 -8.44 6.92 -21.02
CA GLY A 86 -9.78 7.06 -21.58
C GLY A 86 -10.01 6.38 -22.94
N ASP A 87 -9.16 5.44 -23.32
CA ASP A 87 -9.35 4.50 -24.43
C ASP A 87 -9.17 3.10 -23.84
N ASP A 88 -10.01 2.11 -24.12
CA ASP A 88 -9.86 0.73 -23.62
C ASP A 88 -9.87 0.51 -22.08
N TYR A 89 -11.09 0.46 -21.51
CA TYR A 89 -11.32 0.02 -20.14
C TYR A 89 -11.38 -1.51 -20.03
N GLU A 90 -10.64 -2.07 -19.08
CA GLU A 90 -10.57 -3.50 -18.78
C GLU A 90 -11.56 -3.85 -17.67
N LEU A 91 -12.52 -4.72 -17.96
CA LEU A 91 -13.40 -5.28 -16.95
C LEU A 91 -12.71 -6.47 -16.29
N GLU A 92 -12.44 -6.36 -14.99
CA GLU A 92 -11.99 -7.45 -14.15
C GLU A 92 -13.04 -7.79 -13.08
N VAL A 93 -13.15 -9.09 -12.77
CA VAL A 93 -14.15 -9.60 -11.82
C VAL A 93 -13.57 -10.59 -10.84
N VAL A 94 -14.25 -10.77 -9.70
CA VAL A 94 -14.02 -11.91 -8.81
C VAL A 94 -15.27 -12.79 -8.81
N TRP A 95 -15.16 -14.00 -9.36
CA TRP A 95 -16.27 -14.94 -9.45
C TRP A 95 -16.80 -15.39 -8.10
N ASN A 96 -18.10 -15.65 -8.04
CA ASN A 96 -18.70 -16.36 -6.91
C ASN A 96 -18.30 -17.85 -7.03
N ARG A 97 -17.44 -18.32 -6.12
CA ARG A 97 -17.05 -19.73 -6.02
C ARG A 97 -17.85 -20.44 -4.93
#